data_AF-A0A0L0TC72-F1
#
_entry.id   AF-A0A0L0TC72-F1
#
_cell.length_a   1.000
_cell.length_b   1.000
_cell.length_c   1.000
_cell.angle_alpha   90.00
_cell.angle_beta   90.00
_cell.angle_gamma   90.00
#
_symmetry.space_group_name_H-M   'P 1'
#
loop_
_entity.id
_entity.type
_entity.pdbx_description
1 polymer ?
#
loop_
_entity_poly.entity_id
_entity_poly.type
_entity_poly.pdbx_seq_one_letter_code
_entity_poly.pdbx_strand_id
1 'polypeptide(L)' 'MADTNYDDDAVYVRADFDYDPQRDDELALAPGAVIQVLDGGDDAEWLMGRDLATGHEGWFPSNFVSPTDPPPTSPRW' A
#
# COMPACT_ATOMS: atom_id res chain seq x y z
N MET A 1 -21.17 21.70 4.06
CA MET A 1 -20.87 20.92 5.29
C MET A 1 -20.11 19.69 4.81
N ALA A 2 -18.86 19.56 5.26
CA ALA A 2 -17.94 18.43 5.08
C ALA A 2 -17.67 17.96 3.63
N ASP A 3 -16.81 18.66 2.92
CA ASP A 3 -15.90 17.98 2.00
C ASP A 3 -14.55 17.93 2.72
N THR A 4 -14.48 17.05 3.72
CA THR A 4 -13.20 16.74 4.36
C THR A 4 -12.46 15.86 3.36
N ASN A 5 -11.79 16.49 2.41
CA ASN A 5 -10.88 15.88 1.44
C ASN A 5 -9.67 15.30 2.21
N TYR A 6 -9.92 14.22 2.96
CA TYR A 6 -8.94 13.47 3.76
C TYR A 6 -8.25 12.37 2.93
N ASP A 7 -8.49 12.34 1.62
CA ASP A 7 -7.99 11.29 0.72
C ASP A 7 -6.77 11.74 -0.12
N ASP A 8 -6.30 12.97 0.06
CA ASP A 8 -5.16 13.53 -0.74
C ASP A 8 -3.78 13.13 -0.21
N ASP A 9 -3.70 12.58 1.00
CA ASP A 9 -2.42 12.14 1.61
C ASP A 9 -2.29 10.60 1.66
N ALA A 10 -3.23 9.87 1.08
CA ALA A 10 -3.11 8.42 1.00
C ALA A 10 -1.91 8.05 0.11
N VAL A 11 -0.86 7.51 0.73
CA VAL A 11 0.35 7.09 0.02
C VAL A 11 0.10 5.72 -0.58
N TYR A 12 0.20 5.63 -1.90
CA TYR A 12 0.12 4.37 -2.62
C TYR A 12 1.51 3.95 -3.08
N VAL A 13 1.79 2.67 -2.93
CA VAL A 13 3.01 2.05 -3.42
C VAL A 13 2.65 0.87 -4.31
N ARG A 14 3.51 0.58 -5.28
CA ARG A 14 3.39 -0.57 -6.15
C ARG A 14 4.53 -1.53 -5.87
N ALA A 15 4.23 -2.80 -5.66
CA ALA A 15 5.24 -3.83 -5.54
C ALA A 15 5.98 -4.02 -6.88
N ASP A 16 7.30 -3.89 -6.85
CA ASP A 16 8.17 -4.15 -8.01
C ASP A 16 8.62 -5.61 -8.05
N PHE A 17 8.67 -6.27 -6.90
CA PHE A 17 9.07 -7.66 -6.72
C PHE A 17 8.05 -8.44 -5.91
N ASP A 18 8.05 -9.77 -6.03
CA ASP A 18 7.31 -10.64 -5.14
C ASP A 18 7.94 -10.70 -3.76
N TYR A 19 7.11 -10.84 -2.73
CA TYR A 19 7.54 -11.04 -1.36
C TYR A 19 6.63 -12.08 -0.68
N ASP A 20 7.24 -13.13 -0.14
CA ASP A 20 6.56 -14.17 0.62
C ASP A 20 6.68 -13.88 2.13
N PRO A 21 5.55 -13.67 2.83
CA PRO A 21 5.55 -13.32 4.24
C PRO A 21 6.09 -14.49 5.06
N GLN A 22 7.07 -14.20 5.90
CA GLN A 22 7.68 -15.11 6.87
C GLN A 22 6.92 -15.14 8.20
N ARG A 23 6.11 -14.13 8.47
CA ARG A 23 5.27 -14.00 9.68
C ARG A 23 3.82 -13.74 9.33
N ASP A 24 2.91 -14.09 10.24
CA ASP A 24 1.47 -13.84 10.09
C ASP A 24 1.11 -12.34 10.10
N ASP A 25 2.01 -11.51 10.62
CA ASP A 25 1.90 -10.05 10.64
C ASP A 25 2.40 -9.37 9.35
N GLU A 26 2.94 -10.13 8.40
CA GLU A 26 3.51 -9.62 7.14
C GLU A 26 2.54 -9.73 5.95
N LEU A 27 2.62 -8.79 5.01
CA LEU A 27 1.82 -8.73 3.80
C LEU A 27 2.57 -9.35 2.62
N ALA A 28 1.94 -10.31 1.95
CA ALA A 28 2.46 -10.83 0.69
C ALA A 28 2.44 -9.75 -0.41
N LEU A 29 3.55 -9.60 -1.13
CA LEU A 29 3.63 -8.71 -2.28
C LEU A 29 3.61 -9.51 -3.57
N ALA A 30 2.80 -9.06 -4.53
CA ALA A 30 2.83 -9.56 -5.91
C ALA A 30 3.30 -8.43 -6.84
N PRO A 31 4.18 -8.68 -7.82
CA PRO A 31 4.67 -7.64 -8.71
C PRO A 31 3.50 -6.97 -9.47
N GLY A 32 3.43 -5.65 -9.39
CA GLY A 32 2.34 -4.82 -9.91
C GLY A 32 1.16 -4.63 -8.95
N ALA A 33 1.14 -5.28 -7.79
CA ALA A 33 0.14 -5.05 -6.76
C ALA A 33 0.24 -3.62 -6.23
N VAL A 34 -0.91 -3.00 -5.97
CA VAL A 34 -1.00 -1.64 -5.41
C VAL A 34 -1.40 -1.76 -3.96
N ILE A 35 -0.54 -1.25 -3.09
CA ILE A 35 -0.71 -1.27 -1.65
C ILE A 35 -0.95 0.17 -1.18
N GLN A 36 -2.00 0.35 -0.39
CA GLN A 36 -2.22 1.58 0.34
C GLN A 36 -1.38 1.53 1.61
N VAL A 37 -0.43 2.45 1.76
CA VAL A 37 0.37 2.57 2.99
C VAL A 37 -0.52 3.15 4.09
N LEU A 38 -0.63 2.42 5.18
CA LEU A 38 -1.41 2.79 6.37
C LEU A 38 -0.50 3.39 7.46
N ASP A 39 0.72 2.87 7.59
CA ASP A 39 1.71 3.34 8.57
C ASP A 39 3.13 3.13 8.04
N GLY A 40 4.02 4.09 8.30
CA GLY A 40 5.41 4.09 7.84
C GLY A 40 6.40 3.35 8.74
N GLY A 41 5.93 2.81 9.87
CA GLY A 41 6.76 2.30 10.94
C GLY A 41 7.68 3.37 11.57
N ASP A 42 8.43 2.98 12.59
CA ASP A 42 9.44 3.83 13.22
C ASP A 42 10.77 3.90 12.43
N ASP A 43 11.09 2.84 11.67
CA ASP A 43 12.42 2.64 11.07
C ASP A 43 12.45 2.79 9.53
N ALA A 44 11.34 3.14 8.87
CA ALA A 44 11.19 3.30 7.41
C ALA A 44 11.57 2.08 6.53
N GLU A 45 12.10 1.00 7.11
CA GLU A 45 12.42 -0.26 6.44
C GLU A 45 11.16 -1.11 6.18
N TRP A 46 10.16 -0.98 7.05
CA TRP A 46 8.91 -1.72 7.01
C TRP A 46 7.72 -0.77 6.96
N LEU A 47 6.82 -1.01 6.02
CA LEU A 47 5.58 -0.27 5.87
C LEU A 47 4.42 -1.20 6.22
N MET A 48 3.47 -0.69 7.00
CA MET A 48 2.19 -1.33 7.16
C MET A 48 1.29 -0.85 6.03
N GLY A 49 0.65 -1.76 5.32
CA GLY A 49 -0.28 -1.37 4.28
C GLY A 49 -1.36 -2.41 4.01
N ARG A 50 -2.29 -2.02 3.16
CA ARG A 50 -3.40 -2.83 2.69
C ARG A 50 -3.26 -3.07 1.20
N ASP A 51 -3.16 -4.33 0.80
CA ASP A 51 -3.21 -4.69 -0.61
C ASP A 51 -4.62 -4.42 -1.17
N LEU A 52 -4.72 -3.60 -2.21
CA LEU A 52 -6.02 -3.22 -2.77
C LEU A 52 -6.68 -4.34 -3.57
N ALA A 53 -5.92 -5.37 -3.98
CA ALA A 53 -6.45 -6.49 -4.76
C ALA A 53 -7.09 -7.57 -3.87
N THR A 54 -6.41 -7.94 -2.78
CA THR A 54 -6.86 -8.98 -1.83
C THR A 54 -7.57 -8.40 -0.61
N GLY A 55 -7.34 -7.12 -0.30
CA GLY A 55 -7.86 -6.46 0.90
C GLY A 55 -7.09 -6.82 2.19
N HIS A 56 -6.06 -7.65 2.10
CA HIS A 56 -5.23 -8.07 3.23
C HIS A 56 -4.32 -6.94 3.71
N GLU A 57 -4.02 -6.97 5.01
CA GLU A 57 -3.23 -5.97 5.70
C GLU A 57 -2.04 -6.63 6.38
N GLY A 58 -0.88 -5.98 6.34
CA GLY A 58 0.32 -6.47 6.99
C GLY A 58 1.55 -5.63 6.71
N TRP A 59 2.66 -6.01 7.33
CA TRP A 59 3.96 -5.38 7.18
C TRP A 59 4.70 -5.90 5.95
N PHE A 60 5.33 -5.02 5.19
CA PHE A 60 6.16 -5.40 4.06
C PHE A 60 7.38 -4.49 3.94
N PRO A 61 8.48 -4.99 3.36
CA PRO A 61 9.70 -4.20 3.21
C PRO A 61 9.50 -3.07 2.18
N SER A 62 9.85 -1.85 2.57
CA SER A 62 9.74 -0.66 1.70
C SER A 62 10.61 -0.76 0.44
N ASN A 63 11.71 -1.53 0.49
CA ASN A 63 12.62 -1.75 -0.64
C ASN A 63 12.03 -2.60 -1.78
N PHE A 64 10.89 -3.26 -1.57
CA PHE A 64 10.24 -4.10 -2.58
C PHE A 64 9.13 -3.36 -3.34
N VAL A 65 8.90 -2.10 -2.97
CA VAL A 65 7.84 -1.27 -3.53
C VAL A 65 8.41 0.08 -4.01
N SER A 66 7.69 0.70 -4.93
CA SER A 66 7.95 2.07 -5.38
C SER A 66 6.69 2.92 -5.22
N PRO A 67 6.82 4.23 -4.91
CA PRO A 67 5.68 5.13 -4.88
C PRO A 67 4.94 5.11 -6.22
N THR A 68 3.61 5.05 -6.16
CA THR A 68 2.75 4.99 -7.34
C THR A 68 1.60 5.99 -7.23
N ASP A 69 1.05 6.37 -8.37
CA ASP A 69 -0.13 7.23 -8.42
C ASP A 69 -1.32 6.48 -7.80
N PRO A 70 -2.21 7.16 -7.05
CA PRO A 70 -3.46 6.56 -6.61
C PRO A 70 -4.18 5.87 -7.78
N PRO A 71 -4.84 4.72 -7.56
CA PRO A 71 -5.69 4.14 -8.59
C PRO A 71 -6.69 5.21 -9.05
N PRO A 72 -6.95 5.36 -10.37
CA PRO A 72 -7.76 6.46 -10.87
C PRO A 72 -9.16 6.43 -10.24
N THR A 73 -9.37 7.30 -9.26
CA THR A 73 -10.64 7.53 -8.58
C THR A 73 -11.54 8.35 -9.48
N SER A 74 -12.00 7.76 -10.59
CA SER A 74 -12.89 8.47 -11.52
C SER A 74 -14.01 7.57 -12.02
N PRO A 75 -15.26 7.78 -11.56
CA PRO A 75 -16.42 7.36 -12.32
C PRO A 75 -16.50 8.28 -13.54
N ARG A 76 -16.06 7.80 -14.72
CA ARG A 76 -16.33 8.48 -15.99
C ARG A 76 -17.84 8.51 -16.22
N TRP A 77 -18.47 9.68 -16.07
CA TRP A 77 -19.76 10.00 -16.67
C TRP A 77 -19.59 11.05 -17.77
#